data_AF-A0A832N3N3-F1
#
_entry.id   AF-A0A832N3N3-F1
#
_cell.length_a   1.000
_cell.length_b   1.000
_cell.length_c   1.000
_cell.angle_alpha   90.00
_cell.angle_beta   90.00
_cell.angle_gamma   90.00
#
_symmetry.space_group_name_H-M   'P 1'
#
loop_
_entity.id
_entity.type
_entity.pdbx_description
1 polymer ?
#
loop_
_entity_poly.entity_id
_entity_poly.type
_entity_poly.pdbx_seq_one_letter_code
_entity_poly.pdbx_strand_id
1 'polypeptide(L)'
;MATLDIRNAIVTALETIADIGQVYNYERYAKNHQGMKTLYEYQSQVRGWHVRRIGRMESSPSLGRHVVKQRWRIRGYMSLDDAGQS
;
A
#
# COMPACT_ATOMS: atom_id res chain seq x y z
N MET A 1 -9.59 -4.49 17.63
CA MET A 1 -9.26 -3.50 16.57
C MET A 1 -10.12 -3.80 15.36
N ALA A 2 -10.81 -2.78 14.85
CA ALA A 2 -11.50 -2.90 13.59
C ALA A 2 -10.46 -3.10 12.47
N THR A 3 -10.84 -3.81 11.40
CA THR A 3 -9.96 -4.01 10.23
C THR A 3 -9.41 -2.69 9.68
N LEU A 4 -10.23 -1.63 9.76
CA LEU A 4 -9.89 -0.28 9.33
C LEU A 4 -8.68 0.28 10.08
N ASP A 5 -8.61 0.04 11.38
CA ASP A 5 -7.54 0.53 12.26
C ASP A 5 -6.17 -0.05 11.85
N ILE A 6 -6.15 -1.35 11.49
CA ILE A 6 -4.93 -2.03 11.04
C ILE A 6 -4.43 -1.41 9.73
N ARG A 7 -5.33 -1.14 8.79
CA ARG A 7 -4.95 -0.51 7.52
C ARG A 7 -4.37 0.88 7.73
N ASN A 8 -5.05 1.69 8.55
CA ASN A 8 -4.63 3.04 8.84
C ASN A 8 -3.27 3.03 9.54
N ALA A 9 -3.04 2.12 10.49
CA ALA A 9 -1.74 1.95 11.13
C ALA A 9 -0.63 1.58 10.14
N ILE A 10 -0.90 0.69 9.18
CA ILE A 10 0.06 0.35 8.11
C ILE A 10 0.36 1.58 7.24
N VAL A 11 -0.66 2.32 6.81
CA VAL A 11 -0.49 3.53 5.99
C VAL A 11 0.31 4.59 6.74
N THR A 12 -0.06 4.88 7.98
CA THR A 12 0.67 5.82 8.84
C THR A 12 2.13 5.40 9.02
N ALA A 13 2.39 4.11 9.23
CA ALA A 13 3.77 3.62 9.31
C ALA A 13 4.55 3.84 8.01
N LEU A 14 3.95 3.60 6.85
CA LEU A 14 4.58 3.87 5.56
C LEU A 14 4.85 5.38 5.36
N GLU A 15 3.90 6.23 5.72
CA GLU A 15 4.04 7.70 5.62
C GLU A 15 5.19 8.26 6.47
N THR A 16 5.67 7.54 7.48
CA THR A 16 6.86 7.97 8.26
C THR A 16 8.18 7.78 7.53
N ILE A 17 8.20 7.02 6.43
CA ILE A 17 9.42 6.75 5.67
C ILE A 17 9.73 8.00 4.83
N ALA A 18 10.90 8.59 5.07
CA ALA A 18 11.36 9.75 4.31
C ALA A 18 11.39 9.45 2.80
N ASP A 19 10.91 10.40 2.01
CA ASP A 19 10.90 10.35 0.54
C ASP A 19 10.21 9.13 -0.10
N ILE A 20 9.33 8.46 0.65
CA ILE A 20 8.56 7.30 0.16
C ILE A 20 7.60 7.66 -1.00
N GLY A 21 7.19 8.92 -1.08
CA GLY A 21 6.23 9.42 -2.06
C GLY A 21 4.78 9.34 -1.59
N GLN A 22 3.86 9.15 -2.52
CA GLN A 22 2.42 9.12 -2.22
C GLN A 22 2.00 7.74 -1.69
N VAL A 23 1.31 7.69 -0.55
CA VAL A 23 0.77 6.45 0.02
C VAL A 23 -0.75 6.51 0.05
N TYR A 24 -1.42 5.50 -0.51
CA TYR A 24 -2.87 5.39 -0.47
C TYR A 24 -3.34 4.14 0.31
N ASN A 25 -4.48 4.31 0.97
CA ASN A 25 -5.19 3.23 1.67
C ASN A 25 -5.98 2.28 0.74
N TYR A 26 -5.95 2.49 -0.57
CA TYR A 26 -6.46 1.58 -1.59
C TYR A 26 -5.80 1.83 -2.94
N GLU A 27 -5.95 0.86 -3.85
CA GLU A 27 -5.44 0.93 -5.22
C GLU A 27 -6.21 2.02 -6.00
N ARG A 28 -5.53 3.13 -6.31
CA ARG A 28 -6.06 4.17 -7.20
C ARG A 28 -5.83 3.75 -8.65
N TYR A 29 -6.91 3.52 -9.37
CA TYR A 29 -6.87 3.13 -10.78
C TYR A 29 -6.74 4.34 -11.68
N ALA A 30 -5.85 4.25 -12.67
CA ALA A 30 -5.74 5.19 -13.78
C ALA A 30 -5.84 4.43 -15.10
N LYS A 31 -6.59 4.97 -16.06
CA LYS A 31 -6.76 4.36 -17.40
C LYS A 31 -5.53 4.52 -18.29
N ASN A 32 -4.66 5.49 -17.99
CA ASN A 32 -3.50 5.82 -18.80
C ASN A 32 -2.32 6.22 -17.90
N HIS A 33 -1.13 6.22 -18.49
CA HIS A 33 0.10 6.59 -17.80
C HIS A 33 0.00 8.00 -17.20
N GLN A 34 -0.54 8.97 -17.95
CA GLN A 34 -0.68 10.35 -17.46
C GLN A 34 -1.47 10.43 -16.15
N GLY A 35 -2.61 9.74 -16.06
CA GLY A 35 -3.41 9.69 -14.83
C GLY A 35 -2.70 8.96 -13.69
N MET A 36 -1.92 7.91 -14.00
CA MET A 36 -1.10 7.23 -13.00
C MET A 36 -0.01 8.18 -12.46
N LYS A 37 0.66 8.93 -13.35
CA LYS A 37 1.65 9.92 -12.98
C LYS A 37 1.02 10.98 -12.08
N THR A 38 -0.10 11.59 -12.48
CA THR A 38 -0.81 12.59 -11.66
C THR A 38 -1.16 12.08 -10.26
N LEU A 39 -1.52 10.79 -10.12
CA LEU A 39 -1.86 10.20 -8.82
C LEU A 39 -0.63 9.91 -7.95
N TYR A 40 0.52 9.60 -8.54
CA TYR A 40 1.67 9.09 -7.80
C TYR A 40 2.93 9.96 -7.97
N GLU A 41 2.79 11.19 -8.46
CA GLU A 41 3.91 12.11 -8.63
C GLU A 41 4.42 12.62 -7.29
N TYR A 42 5.72 12.54 -7.10
CA TYR A 42 6.47 13.05 -5.97
C TYR A 42 7.84 13.49 -6.46
N GLN A 43 8.18 14.77 -6.28
CA GLN A 43 9.45 15.35 -6.73
C GLN A 43 9.78 15.04 -8.21
N SER A 44 8.80 15.23 -9.10
CA SER A 44 8.90 14.96 -10.55
C SER A 44 9.13 13.49 -10.94
N GLN A 45 9.09 12.57 -9.97
CA GLN A 45 9.18 11.13 -10.19
C GLN A 45 7.85 10.47 -9.82
N VAL A 46 7.55 9.34 -10.44
CA VAL A 46 6.46 8.49 -9.95
C VAL A 46 6.99 7.74 -8.74
N ARG A 47 6.46 8.02 -7.55
CA ARG A 47 6.74 7.28 -6.31
C ARG A 47 5.44 7.12 -5.56
N GLY A 48 4.88 5.92 -5.65
CA GLY A 48 3.50 5.68 -5.25
C GLY A 48 3.27 4.32 -4.65
N TRP A 49 2.55 4.25 -3.53
CA TRP A 49 2.25 3.03 -2.81
C TRP A 49 0.76 2.91 -2.56
N HIS A 50 0.26 1.68 -2.55
CA HIS A 50 -1.07 1.42 -2.02
C HIS A 50 -1.10 0.18 -1.14
N VAL A 51 -2.00 0.21 -0.16
CA VAL A 51 -2.24 -0.88 0.77
C VAL A 51 -3.63 -1.45 0.51
N ARG A 52 -3.74 -2.76 0.30
CA ARG A 52 -5.04 -3.44 0.14
C ARG A 52 -5.12 -4.73 0.93
N ARG A 53 -6.32 -5.05 1.43
CA ARG A 53 -6.59 -6.36 2.05
C ARG A 53 -6.80 -7.38 0.95
N ILE A 54 -6.10 -8.50 1.02
CA ILE A 54 -6.18 -9.57 0.02
C ILE A 54 -6.83 -10.85 0.55
N GLY A 55 -7.07 -10.94 1.86
CA GLY A 55 -7.77 -12.09 2.43
C GLY A 55 -8.12 -11.91 3.90
N ARG A 56 -9.17 -12.62 4.31
CA ARG A 56 -9.57 -12.82 5.70
C ARG A 56 -9.83 -14.32 5.87
N MET A 57 -9.24 -14.91 6.89
CA MET A 57 -9.48 -16.31 7.24
C MET A 57 -9.85 -16.38 8.72
N GLU A 58 -10.88 -17.14 9.02
CA GLU A 58 -11.30 -17.42 10.39
C GLU A 58 -11.14 -18.90 10.64
N SER A 59 -10.57 -19.24 11.79
CA SER A 59 -10.35 -20.62 12.19
C SER A 59 -10.59 -20.77 13.68
N SER A 60 -11.13 -21.90 14.09
CA SER A 60 -11.27 -22.29 15.49
C SER A 60 -10.36 -23.49 15.77
N PRO A 61 -9.05 -23.29 15.97
CA PRO A 61 -8.09 -24.39 16.10
C PRO A 61 -8.26 -25.23 17.37
N SER A 62 -8.97 -24.72 18.38
CA SER A 62 -9.32 -25.44 19.61
C SER A 62 -10.66 -24.95 20.13
N LEU A 63 -11.30 -25.73 21.02
CA LEU A 63 -12.53 -25.30 21.69
C LEU A 63 -12.29 -23.95 22.40
N GLY A 64 -13.18 -22.99 22.18
CA GLY A 64 -13.12 -21.65 22.81
C GLY A 64 -12.10 -20.67 22.23
N ARG A 65 -11.32 -21.03 21.19
CA ARG A 65 -10.35 -20.11 20.57
C ARG A 65 -10.74 -19.78 19.13
N HIS A 66 -11.11 -18.52 18.89
CA HIS A 66 -11.29 -17.99 17.55
C HIS A 66 -10.04 -17.23 17.10
N VAL A 67 -9.53 -17.56 15.92
CA VAL A 67 -8.39 -16.89 15.30
C VAL A 67 -8.85 -16.26 13.99
N VAL A 68 -8.64 -14.95 13.86
CA VAL A 68 -8.87 -14.21 12.62
C VAL A 68 -7.52 -13.81 12.04
N LYS A 69 -7.20 -14.31 10.84
CA LYS A 69 -6.01 -13.91 10.07
C LYS A 69 -6.43 -12.93 8.99
N GLN A 70 -5.74 -11.79 8.92
CA GLN A 70 -5.91 -10.82 7.84
C GLN A 70 -4.63 -10.74 7.02
N ARG A 71 -4.76 -10.84 5.70
CA ARG A 71 -3.64 -10.69 4.78
C ARG A 71 -3.73 -9.34 4.08
N TRP A 72 -2.64 -8.59 4.16
CA TRP A 72 -2.47 -7.28 3.53
C TRP A 72 -1.39 -7.37 2.45
N ARG A 73 -1.59 -6.63 1.36
CA ARG A 73 -0.59 -6.44 0.32
C ARG A 73 -0.26 -4.97 0.24
N ILE A 74 1.03 -4.67 0.28
CA ILE A 74 1.60 -3.35 0.01
C ILE A 74 2.24 -3.45 -1.37
N ARG A 75 1.93 -2.52 -2.27
CA ARG A 75 2.53 -2.48 -3.61
C ARG A 75 2.97 -1.05 -3.91
N GLY A 76 4.21 -0.94 -4.39
CA GLY A 76 4.82 0.32 -4.81
C GLY A 76 5.10 0.37 -6.30
N TYR A 77 5.11 1.58 -6.84
CA TYR A 77 5.55 1.94 -8.17
C TYR A 77 6.56 3.07 -8.03
N MET A 78 7.75 2.87 -8.57
CA MET A 78 8.81 3.87 -8.59
C MET A 78 9.36 4.00 -10.00
N SER A 79 9.39 5.21 -10.54
CA SER A 79 10.13 5.48 -11.78
C SER A 79 11.62 5.44 -11.49
N LEU A 80 12.37 4.74 -12.34
CA LEU A 80 13.82 4.74 -12.32
C LEU A 80 14.34 5.99 -13.03
N ASP A 81 15.42 6.57 -12.52
CA ASP A 81 16.21 7.56 -13.23
C ASP A 81 17.33 6.84 -13.98
N ASP A 82 17.04 6.38 -15.19
CA ASP A 82 18.03 5.69 -16.03
C ASP A 82 19.06 6.66 -16.64
N ALA A 83 18.84 7.97 -16.58
CA ALA A 83 19.79 8.95 -17.13
C ALA A 83 21.09 9.05 -16.30
N GLY A 84 21.08 8.54 -15.05
CA GLY A 84 22.25 8.47 -14.17
C GLY A 84 22.96 7.12 -14.13
N GLN A 85 22.49 6.09 -14.84
CA GLN A 85 23.14 4.79 -14.89
C GLN A 85 24.08 4.71 -16.10
N SER A 86 25.36 5.05 -15.88
CA SER A 86 26.49 4.74 -16.77
C SER A 86 27.20 3.48 -16.31
#